data_AF-A0A2T7U106-F1
#
_entry.id   AF-A0A2T7U106-F1
#
_cell.length_a   1.000
_cell.length_b   1.000
_cell.length_c   1.000
_cell.angle_alpha   90.00
_cell.angle_beta   90.00
_cell.angle_gamma   90.00
#
_symmetry.space_group_name_H-M   'P 1'
#
loop_
_entity.id
_entity.type
_entity.pdbx_description
1 polymer ?
#
loop_
_entity_poly.entity_id
_entity_poly.type
_entity_poly.pdbx_seq_one_letter_code
_entity_poly.pdbx_strand_id
1 'polypeptide(L)' 'MYAYNLFRSTKQDGLVCAVPEERSVPAFVTGPQWQFGGRLDKDDAPLGFDRQAAMTGVRFNGFYLFASFSKEASHQ' A
#
# COMPACT_ATOMS: atom_id res chain seq x y z
N MET A 1 14.79 -9.54 1.11
CA MET A 1 14.21 -8.18 1.20
C MET A 1 12.93 -8.23 0.39
N TYR A 2 11.79 -7.98 1.03
CA TYR A 2 10.48 -8.31 0.47
C TYR A 2 10.05 -7.29 -0.59
N ALA A 3 9.53 -7.78 -1.71
CA ALA A 3 8.76 -6.99 -2.65
C ALA A 3 7.32 -6.86 -2.12
N TYR A 4 6.71 -5.69 -2.31
CA TYR A 4 5.36 -5.43 -1.84
C TYR A 4 4.42 -5.14 -3.00
N ASN A 5 3.29 -5.82 -3.03
CA ASN A 5 2.13 -5.44 -3.84
C ASN A 5 1.41 -4.28 -3.16
N LEU A 6 1.27 -3.17 -3.88
CA LEU A 6 0.54 -2.01 -3.41
C LEU A 6 -0.89 -2.06 -3.93
N PHE A 7 -1.85 -1.92 -3.01
CA PHE A 7 -3.26 -1.72 -3.32
C PHE A 7 -3.62 -0.30 -2.91
N ARG A 8 -4.19 0.50 -3.80
CA ARG A 8 -4.63 1.87 -3.53
C ARG A 8 -6.14 1.91 -3.37
N SER A 9 -6.59 2.65 -2.37
CA SER A 9 -8.01 2.95 -2.21
C SER A 9 -8.44 3.86 -3.35
N THR A 10 -9.59 3.56 -3.95
CA THR A 10 -10.21 4.40 -4.98
C THR A 10 -10.98 5.58 -4.39
N LYS A 11 -11.07 5.64 -3.06
CA LYS A 11 -11.67 6.75 -2.32
C LYS A 11 -10.70 7.92 -2.23
N GLN A 12 -11.23 9.11 -1.96
CA GLN A 12 -10.45 10.35 -1.76
C GLN A 12 -9.65 10.39 -0.44
N ASP A 13 -9.37 9.23 0.16
CA ASP A 13 -8.64 9.10 1.43
C ASP A 13 -7.12 8.99 1.23
N GLY A 14 -6.66 8.73 -0.01
CA GLY A 14 -5.24 8.53 -0.32
C GLY A 14 -4.63 7.28 0.34
N LEU A 15 -5.45 6.33 0.79
CA LEU A 15 -4.98 5.14 1.50
C LEU A 15 -4.33 4.13 0.56
N VAL A 16 -3.21 3.57 1.00
CA VAL A 16 -2.44 2.54 0.29
C VAL A 16 -2.13 1.40 1.25
N CYS A 17 -2.35 0.18 0.79
CA CYS A 17 -2.04 -1.04 1.50
C CYS A 17 -0.89 -1.77 0.81
N ALA A 18 0.21 -1.98 1.51
CA ALA A 18 1.34 -2.77 1.08
C ALA A 18 1.23 -4.19 1.63
N VAL A 19 1.23 -5.17 0.74
CA VAL A 19 1.17 -6.60 1.05
C VAL A 19 2.43 -7.28 0.50
N PRO A 20 3.22 -8.01 1.30
CA PRO A 20 4.35 -8.76 0.77
C PRO A 20 3.89 -9.79 -0.27
N GLU A 21 4.64 -9.96 -1.38
CA GLU A 21 4.33 -10.99 -2.38
C GLU A 21 4.27 -12.40 -1.79
N GLU A 22 5.05 -12.66 -0.75
CA GLU A 22 5.11 -13.96 -0.07
C GLU A 22 3.92 -14.22 0.87
N ARG A 23 2.97 -13.29 0.99
CA ARG A 23 1.80 -13.41 1.87
C ARG A 23 0.48 -13.32 1.11
N SER A 24 -0.54 -13.95 1.69
CA SER A 24 -1.90 -13.89 1.19
C SER A 24 -2.43 -12.46 1.20
N VAL A 25 -3.03 -12.04 0.08
CA VAL A 25 -3.67 -10.73 -0.06
C VAL A 25 -4.91 -10.67 0.85
N PRO A 26 -5.04 -9.66 1.72
CA PRO A 26 -6.22 -9.51 2.57
C PRO A 26 -7.50 -9.30 1.76
N ALA A 27 -8.61 -9.94 2.16
CA ALA A 27 -9.88 -9.85 1.44
C ALA A 27 -10.47 -8.42 1.37
N PHE A 28 -10.09 -7.53 2.28
CA PHE A 28 -10.58 -6.15 2.22
C PHE A 28 -9.99 -5.36 1.04
N VAL A 29 -8.75 -5.65 0.62
CA VAL A 29 -8.11 -4.99 -0.54
C VAL A 29 -8.48 -5.64 -1.88
N THR A 30 -9.17 -6.77 -1.87
CA THR A 30 -9.77 -7.36 -3.08
C THR A 30 -11.16 -6.82 -3.37
N GLY A 31 -11.68 -5.93 -2.52
CA GLY A 31 -12.98 -5.29 -2.72
C GLY A 31 -12.95 -4.21 -3.82
N PRO A 32 -14.12 -3.77 -4.31
CA PRO A 32 -14.24 -2.83 -5.44
C PRO A 32 -13.68 -1.42 -5.15
N GLN A 33 -13.48 -1.09 -3.87
CA GLN A 33 -12.93 0.18 -3.41
C GLN A 33 -11.39 0.21 -3.39
N TRP A 34 -10.73 -0.87 -3.83
CA TRP A 34 -9.28 -1.01 -3.87
C TRP A 34 -8.85 -1.45 -5.27
N GLN A 35 -7.74 -0.91 -5.73
CA GLN A 35 -7.13 -1.26 -7.01
C GLN A 35 -5.66 -1.58 -6.82
N PHE A 36 -5.15 -2.52 -7.62
CA PHE A 36 -3.72 -2.80 -7.64
C PHE A 36 -2.97 -1.59 -8.22
N GLY A 37 -2.18 -0.93 -7.38
CA GLY A 37 -1.41 0.27 -7.71
C GLY A 37 0.02 -0.01 -8.16
N GLY A 38 0.37 -1.28 -8.35
CA GLY A 38 1.70 -1.72 -8.78
C GLY A 38 2.49 -2.44 -7.69
N ARG A 39 3.75 -2.72 -8.01
CA ARG A 39 4.69 -3.36 -7.10
C ARG A 39 5.72 -2.36 -6.62
N LEU A 40 5.98 -2.37 -5.33
CA LEU A 40 7.06 -1.65 -4.70
C LEU A 40 8.29 -2.55 -4.57
N ASP A 41 9.30 -2.22 -5.38
CA ASP A 41 10.65 -2.77 -5.28
C ASP A 41 11.54 -1.87 -4.41
N LYS A 42 12.75 -2.34 -4.08
CA LYS A 42 13.65 -1.71 -3.09
C LYS A 42 13.92 -0.21 -3.28
N ASP A 43 13.88 0.30 -4.50
CA ASP A 43 14.34 1.66 -4.79
C ASP A 43 13.21 2.69 -4.96
N ASP A 44 11.94 2.27 -4.99
CA ASP A 44 10.85 3.13 -5.47
C ASP A 44 9.75 3.37 -4.42
N ALA A 45 10.16 3.61 -3.16
CA ALA A 45 9.23 3.81 -2.05
C ALA A 45 8.35 5.04 -2.25
N PRO A 46 7.01 4.91 -2.30
CA PRO A 46 6.13 6.05 -2.44
C PRO A 46 6.20 6.97 -1.21
N LEU A 47 5.89 8.24 -1.41
CA LEU A 47 5.81 9.23 -0.34
C LEU A 47 4.86 8.77 0.77
N GLY A 48 5.34 8.74 2.01
CA GLY A 48 4.60 8.24 3.17
C GLY A 48 4.82 6.75 3.49
N PHE A 49 5.58 6.01 2.67
CA PHE A 49 5.94 4.63 2.98
C PHE A 49 7.11 4.56 3.97
N ASP A 50 6.82 4.18 5.21
CA ASP A 50 7.83 3.86 6.21
C ASP A 50 8.14 2.36 6.21
N ARG A 51 9.39 2.02 5.84
CA ARG A 51 9.86 0.62 5.79
C ARG A 51 9.88 -0.07 7.14
N GLN A 52 10.23 0.63 8.21
CA GLN A 52 10.28 0.05 9.56
C GLN A 52 8.86 -0.21 10.06
N ALA A 53 7.96 0.73 9.83
CA ALA A 53 6.54 0.55 10.11
C ALA A 53 5.95 -0.58 9.26
N ALA A 54 6.32 -0.69 7.98
CA ALA A 54 5.88 -1.76 7.10
C ALA A 54 6.33 -3.14 7.57
N MET A 55 7.61 -3.30 7.93
CA MET A 55 8.11 -4.56 8.48
C MET A 55 7.39 -4.96 9.78
N THR A 56 7.11 -3.97 10.64
CA THR A 56 6.37 -4.19 11.89
C THR A 56 4.92 -4.56 11.62
N GLY A 57 4.21 -3.78 10.80
CA GLY A 57 2.81 -4.02 10.44
C GLY A 57 2.63 -5.37 9.76
N VAL A 58 3.50 -5.72 8.82
CA VAL A 58 3.48 -7.04 8.16
C VAL A 58 3.73 -8.18 9.12
N ARG A 59 4.64 -8.01 10.09
CA ARG A 59 4.93 -9.04 11.09
C ARG A 59 3.69 -9.36 11.96
N PHE A 60 2.90 -8.35 12.32
CA PHE A 60 1.75 -8.51 13.20
C PHE A 60 0.42 -8.76 12.46
N ASN A 61 0.20 -8.07 11.34
CA ASN A 61 -1.08 -8.04 10.62
C ASN A 61 -1.03 -8.75 9.25
N GLY A 62 0.18 -9.04 8.75
CA GLY A 62 0.37 -9.58 7.40
C GLY A 62 0.35 -8.54 6.27
N PHE A 63 0.01 -7.28 6.57
CA PHE A 63 -0.01 -6.16 5.64
C PHE A 63 0.38 -4.85 6.35
N TYR A 64 0.64 -3.81 5.58
CA TYR A 64 0.90 -2.46 6.10
C TYR A 64 -0.03 -1.45 5.41
N LEU A 65 -0.75 -0.66 6.18
CA LEU A 65 -1.67 0.36 5.68
C LEU A 65 -1.11 1.75 6.02
N PHE A 66 -1.04 2.63 5.02
CA PHE A 66 -0.54 3.99 5.19
C PHE A 66 -1.30 4.95 4.27
N ALA A 67 -1.30 6.24 4.61
CA ALA A 67 -1.79 7.29 3.72
C ALA A 67 -0.65 7.74 2.81
N SER A 68 -0.82 7.59 1.50
CA SER A 68 0.09 8.14 0.50
C SER A 68 -0.45 9.47 0.03
N PHE A 69 0.27 10.55 0.32
CA PHE A 69 -0.04 11.86 -0.21
C PHE A 69 0.57 11.98 -1.61
N SER A 70 -0.11 11.43 -2.61
CA SER A 70 0.15 11.84 -3.99
C SER A 70 -0.46 13.22 -4.18
N LYS A 71 0.31 14.14 -4.76
CA LYS A 71 -0.17 15.46 -5.18
C LYS A 71 -1.13 15.27 -6.37
N GLU A 72 -2.32 14.72 -6.15
CA GLU A 72 -3.36 14.79 -7.16
C GLU A 72 -3.79 16.26 -7.24
N ALA A 73 -3.49 16.84 -8.41
CA ALA A 73 -3.89 18.17 -8.78
C ALA A 73 -5.39 18.30 -8.51
N SER A 74 -5.74 19.25 -7.66
CA SER A 74 -7.08 19.79 -7.53
C SER A 74 -7.62 20.03 -8.96
N HIS A 75 -8.50 19.15 -9.44
CA HIS A 75 -9.33 19.48 -10.58
C HIS A 75 -10.42 20.41 -10.04
N GLN A 76 -10.18 21.70 -10.16
CA GLN A 76 -11.17 22.74 -10.05
C GLN A 76 -11.13 23.57 -11.32
#